data_AF-A0A3A8B530-F1
#
_entry.id   AF-A0A3A8B530-F1
#
_cell.length_a   1.000
_cell.length_b   1.000
_cell.length_c   1.000
_cell.angle_alpha   90.00
_cell.angle_beta   90.00
_cell.angle_gamma   90.00
#
_symmetry.space_group_name_H-M   'P 1'
#
loop_
_entity.id
_entity.type
_entity.pdbx_description
1 polymer ?
#
loop_
_entity_poly.entity_id
_entity_poly.type
_entity_poly.pdbx_seq_one_letter_code
_entity_poly.pdbx_strand_id
1 'polypeptide(L)'
;MGTYDLNRIENLERGLTQPQAEKLENVRQNLALSLAREYGNRLSPMMAEKLVREVILRPEVLAHLEGATVAELPSDAGSWARWARDAVSACELSQRSLAASDEDLRERLKNEVLAEIPRARKMAMARDEGKLDCYVSEQVAQRFEHEIAKGYGHGTV
;
A
#
# COMPACT_ATOMS: atom_id res chain seq x y z
N MET A 1 -14.74 10.38 3.81
CA MET A 1 -14.31 11.22 2.67
C MET A 1 -15.07 12.52 2.79
N GLY A 2 -14.38 13.65 2.92
CA GLY A 2 -15.07 14.94 2.82
C GLY A 2 -15.50 15.10 1.37
N THR A 3 -16.79 15.31 1.10
CA THR A 3 -17.32 15.68 -0.22
C THR A 3 -16.57 16.86 -0.86
N TYR A 4 -15.90 17.66 -0.04
CA TYR A 4 -15.06 18.79 -0.42
C TYR A 4 -13.83 18.43 -1.28
N ASP A 5 -13.16 17.29 -1.03
CA ASP A 5 -11.93 16.97 -1.76
C ASP A 5 -12.21 16.46 -3.18
N LEU A 6 -13.30 15.70 -3.36
CA LEU A 6 -13.72 15.21 -4.68
C LEU A 6 -14.11 16.38 -5.60
N ASN A 7 -14.95 17.29 -5.09
CA ASN A 7 -15.35 18.49 -5.83
C ASN A 7 -14.14 19.37 -6.19
N ARG A 8 -13.15 19.44 -5.30
CA ARG A 8 -11.92 20.21 -5.55
C ARG A 8 -11.08 19.58 -6.66
N ILE A 9 -10.91 18.25 -6.66
CA ILE A 9 -10.20 17.53 -7.72
C ILE A 9 -10.89 17.76 -9.07
N GLU A 10 -12.20 17.54 -9.14
CA GLU A 10 -12.95 17.72 -10.39
C GLU A 10 -12.86 19.15 -10.93
N ASN A 11 -12.93 20.15 -10.05
CA ASN A 11 -12.79 21.55 -10.45
C ASN A 11 -11.39 21.88 -10.97
N LEU A 12 -10.35 21.33 -10.34
CA LEU A 12 -8.98 21.51 -10.82
C LEU A 12 -8.78 20.84 -12.18
N GLU A 13 -9.26 19.60 -12.35
CA GLU A 13 -9.14 18.86 -13.61
C GLU A 13 -9.87 19.56 -14.77
N ARG A 14 -11.06 20.12 -14.52
CA ARG A 14 -11.80 20.90 -15.54
C ARG A 14 -11.08 22.16 -15.98
N GLY A 15 -10.22 22.72 -15.13
CA GLY A 15 -9.43 23.91 -15.41
C GLY A 15 -8.14 23.64 -16.18
N LEU A 16 -7.75 22.38 -16.37
CA LEU A 16 -6.49 22.04 -17.02
C LEU A 16 -6.56 22.21 -18.54
N THR A 17 -5.50 22.78 -19.10
CA THR A 17 -5.24 22.69 -20.54
C THR A 17 -4.85 21.25 -20.92
N GLN A 18 -5.00 20.88 -22.20
CA GLN A 18 -4.63 19.54 -22.66
C GLN A 18 -3.16 19.15 -22.33
N PRO A 19 -2.15 20.01 -22.54
CA PRO A 19 -0.78 19.68 -22.13
C PRO A 19 -0.61 19.46 -20.62
N GLN A 20 -1.39 20.16 -19.80
CA GLN A 20 -1.36 19.98 -18.35
C GLN A 20 -2.04 18.67 -17.94
N ALA A 21 -3.14 18.29 -18.59
CA ALA A 21 -3.78 16.99 -18.37
C ALA A 21 -2.83 15.83 -18.70
N GLU A 22 -2.07 15.92 -19.80
CA GLU A 22 -1.05 14.93 -20.17
C GLU A 22 0.09 14.85 -19.12
N LYS A 23 0.58 15.98 -18.63
CA LYS A 23 1.56 16.02 -17.54
C LYS A 23 1.02 15.36 -16.27
N LEU A 24 -0.21 15.70 -15.87
CA LEU A 24 -0.85 15.11 -14.69
C LEU A 24 -0.98 13.59 -14.81
N GLU A 25 -1.37 13.11 -16.00
CA GLU A 25 -1.51 11.67 -16.25
C GLU A 25 -0.16 10.95 -16.14
N ASN A 26 0.93 11.54 -16.62
CA ASN A 26 2.27 11.00 -16.41
C ASN A 26 2.63 10.90 -14.92
N VAL A 27 2.30 11.92 -14.11
CA VAL A 27 2.51 11.88 -12.65
C VAL A 27 1.70 10.75 -12.02
N ARG A 28 0.44 10.60 -12.41
CA ARG A 28 -0.46 9.55 -11.93
C ARG A 28 0.08 8.15 -12.23
N GLN A 29 0.52 7.93 -13.46
CA GLN A 29 1.08 6.65 -13.88
C GLN A 29 2.35 6.29 -13.09
N ASN A 30 3.26 7.25 -12.92
CA ASN A 30 4.48 7.01 -12.13
C ASN A 30 4.17 6.73 -10.65
N LEU A 31 3.22 7.46 -10.05
CA LEU A 31 2.79 7.20 -8.69
C LEU A 31 2.10 5.83 -8.57
N ALA A 32 1.21 5.48 -9.50
CA ALA A 32 0.50 4.20 -9.51
C ALA A 32 1.48 3.01 -9.62
N LEU A 33 2.46 3.11 -10.52
CA LEU A 33 3.52 2.10 -10.67
C LEU A 33 4.34 1.96 -9.39
N SER A 34 4.62 3.08 -8.71
CA SER A 34 5.41 3.08 -7.49
C SER A 34 4.64 2.51 -6.30
N LEU A 35 3.35 2.84 -6.18
CA LEU A 35 2.46 2.22 -5.20
C LEU A 35 2.35 0.71 -5.42
N ALA A 36 2.22 0.26 -6.67
CA ALA A 36 2.17 -1.16 -7.00
C ALA A 36 3.48 -1.89 -6.66
N ARG A 37 4.64 -1.25 -6.89
CA ARG A 37 5.95 -1.83 -6.54
C ARG A 37 6.19 -1.92 -5.03
N GLU A 38 5.84 -0.86 -4.30
CA GLU A 38 6.11 -0.77 -2.86
C GLU A 38 5.11 -1.58 -2.02
N TYR A 39 3.84 -1.59 -2.43
CA TYR A 39 2.76 -2.14 -1.62
C TYR A 39 2.07 -3.35 -2.23
N GLY A 40 2.24 -3.63 -3.53
CA GLY A 40 1.66 -4.81 -4.18
C GLY A 40 0.18 -5.00 -3.84
N ASN A 41 -0.14 -6.17 -3.26
CA ASN A 41 -1.50 -6.52 -2.83
C ASN A 41 -1.86 -6.04 -1.41
N ARG A 42 -0.93 -5.40 -0.68
CA ARG A 42 -1.15 -4.90 0.70
C ARG A 42 -2.04 -3.69 0.74
N LEU A 43 -1.90 -2.81 -0.25
CA LEU A 43 -2.72 -1.62 -0.35
C LEU A 43 -3.95 -1.96 -1.16
N SER A 44 -5.13 -1.70 -0.62
CA SER A 44 -6.37 -1.98 -1.35
C SER A 44 -6.41 -1.18 -2.67
N PRO A 45 -6.92 -1.77 -3.78
CA PRO A 45 -6.96 -1.09 -5.06
C PRO A 45 -7.70 0.26 -5.01
N MET A 46 -8.79 0.32 -4.25
CA MET A 46 -9.55 1.55 -4.02
C MET A 46 -8.71 2.64 -3.35
N MET A 47 -7.83 2.26 -2.42
CA MET A 47 -6.94 3.22 -1.74
C MET A 47 -5.82 3.69 -2.66
N ALA A 48 -5.24 2.78 -3.45
CA ALA A 48 -4.24 3.14 -4.44
C ALA A 48 -4.82 4.14 -5.46
N GLU A 49 -6.02 3.88 -5.98
CA GLU A 49 -6.71 4.79 -6.89
C GLU A 49 -7.00 6.15 -6.25
N LYS A 50 -7.46 6.16 -4.99
CA LYS A 50 -7.68 7.40 -4.24
C LYS A 50 -6.41 8.24 -4.15
N LEU A 51 -5.28 7.64 -3.75
CA LEU A 51 -4.00 8.35 -3.63
C LEU A 51 -3.52 8.90 -4.99
N VAL A 52 -3.72 8.14 -6.06
CA VAL A 52 -3.39 8.57 -7.43
C VAL A 52 -4.28 9.74 -7.88
N ARG A 53 -5.58 9.72 -7.56
CA ARG A 53 -6.49 10.85 -7.89
C ARG A 53 -6.13 12.10 -7.09
N GLU A 54 -5.84 11.95 -5.81
CA GLU A 54 -5.48 13.05 -4.89
C GLU A 54 -4.12 13.69 -5.18
N VAL A 55 -3.30 13.09 -6.06
CA VAL A 55 -1.97 13.60 -6.40
C VAL A 55 -1.99 15.05 -6.90
N ILE A 56 -3.05 15.46 -7.60
CA ILE A 56 -3.25 16.82 -8.10
C ILE A 56 -3.38 17.86 -6.98
N LEU A 57 -3.77 17.44 -5.78
CA LEU A 57 -3.91 18.33 -4.62
C LEU A 57 -2.55 18.69 -4.00
N ARG A 58 -1.47 18.05 -4.43
CA ARG A 58 -0.12 18.30 -3.93
C ARG A 58 0.46 19.59 -4.54
N PRO A 59 1.00 20.51 -3.73
CA PRO A 59 1.57 21.76 -4.22
C PRO A 59 2.64 21.58 -5.29
N GLU A 60 3.52 20.58 -5.12
CA GLU A 60 4.59 20.28 -6.07
C GLU A 60 4.06 19.81 -7.44
N VAL A 61 2.93 19.12 -7.47
CA VAL A 61 2.29 18.70 -8.72
C VAL A 61 1.67 19.91 -9.41
N LEU A 62 0.94 20.74 -8.67
CA LEU A 62 0.37 21.98 -9.23
C LEU A 62 1.47 22.89 -9.80
N ALA A 63 2.57 23.05 -9.08
CA ALA A 63 3.74 23.81 -9.56
C ALA A 63 4.32 23.21 -10.85
N HIS A 64 4.44 21.88 -10.94
CA HIS A 64 4.88 21.20 -12.15
C HIS A 64 3.92 21.40 -13.35
N LEU A 65 2.61 21.36 -13.10
CA LEU A 65 1.59 21.60 -14.13
C LEU A 65 1.69 23.02 -14.70
N GLU A 66 1.93 24.01 -13.85
CA GLU A 66 2.15 25.42 -14.24
C GLU A 66 3.54 25.69 -14.83
N GLY A 67 4.44 24.70 -14.83
CA GLY A 67 5.78 24.82 -15.41
C GLY A 67 6.78 25.57 -14.50
N ALA A 68 6.50 25.67 -13.20
CA ALA A 68 7.46 26.20 -12.24
C ALA A 68 8.68 25.28 -12.13
N THR A 69 9.87 25.84 -12.31
CA THR A 69 11.15 25.10 -12.30
C THR A 69 11.66 24.76 -10.90
N VAL A 70 10.94 25.17 -9.84
CA VAL A 70 11.42 25.11 -8.44
C VAL A 70 10.92 23.86 -7.71
N ALA A 71 9.85 23.22 -8.19
CA ALA A 71 9.32 21.99 -7.60
C ALA A 71 9.67 20.81 -8.51
N GLU A 72 10.80 20.16 -8.21
CA GLU A 72 11.21 18.96 -8.92
C GLU A 72 10.36 17.78 -8.48
N LEU A 73 9.56 17.25 -9.41
CA LEU A 73 8.97 15.93 -9.25
C LEU A 73 10.07 14.87 -9.22
N PRO A 74 9.82 13.71 -8.59
CA PRO A 74 10.79 12.62 -8.59
C PRO A 74 11.22 12.24 -10.01
N SER A 75 12.53 12.10 -10.23
CA SER A 75 13.11 11.76 -11.54
C SER A 75 13.57 10.30 -11.65
N ASP A 76 13.69 9.61 -10.51
CA ASP A 76 14.17 8.23 -10.44
C ASP A 76 13.24 7.33 -9.62
N ALA A 77 13.36 6.01 -9.82
CA ALA A 77 12.50 5.03 -9.20
C ALA A 77 12.54 5.05 -7.66
N GLY A 78 13.70 5.34 -7.05
CA GLY A 78 13.84 5.39 -5.60
C GLY A 78 13.16 6.62 -4.99
N SER A 79 13.26 7.76 -5.66
CA SER A 79 12.55 8.98 -5.27
C SER A 79 11.03 8.82 -5.41
N TRP A 80 10.57 8.16 -6.48
CA TRP A 80 9.15 7.83 -6.63
C TRP A 80 8.64 6.86 -5.55
N ALA A 81 9.43 5.85 -5.18
CA ALA A 81 9.11 4.94 -4.08
C ALA A 81 9.00 5.69 -2.74
N ARG A 82 9.92 6.62 -2.46
CA ARG A 82 9.81 7.48 -1.27
C ARG A 82 8.53 8.32 -1.30
N TRP A 83 8.23 8.92 -2.44
CA TRP A 83 7.07 9.79 -2.60
C TRP A 83 5.74 9.02 -2.43
N ALA A 84 5.69 7.77 -2.91
CA ALA A 84 4.58 6.84 -2.68
C ALA A 84 4.44 6.49 -1.18
N ARG A 85 5.55 6.21 -0.49
CA ARG A 85 5.54 5.97 0.96
C ARG A 85 5.06 7.18 1.76
N ASP A 86 5.46 8.38 1.37
CA ASP A 86 5.02 9.63 1.97
C ASP A 86 3.51 9.86 1.73
N ALA A 87 2.99 9.48 0.55
CA ALA A 87 1.55 9.52 0.28
C ALA A 87 0.73 8.60 1.17
N VAL A 88 1.21 7.38 1.34
CA VAL A 88 0.55 6.37 2.17
C VAL A 88 0.65 6.72 3.65
N SER A 89 1.79 7.28 4.12
CA SER A 89 1.98 7.69 5.52
C SER A 89 1.13 8.91 5.90
N ALA A 90 0.97 9.87 4.99
CA ALA A 90 0.14 11.05 5.23
C ALA A 90 -1.37 10.74 5.25
N CYS A 91 -1.81 9.62 4.66
CA CYS A 91 -3.22 9.25 4.60
C CYS A 91 -3.58 8.20 5.66
N GLU A 92 -4.30 8.62 6.71
CA GLU A 92 -4.73 7.72 7.80
C GLU A 92 -5.55 6.52 7.29
N LEU A 93 -6.43 6.71 6.31
CA LEU A 93 -7.20 5.61 5.72
C LEU A 93 -6.30 4.60 4.99
N SER A 94 -5.19 5.06 4.41
CA SER A 94 -4.21 4.16 3.79
C SER A 94 -3.49 3.32 4.83
N GLN A 95 -3.10 3.93 5.96
CA GLN A 95 -2.51 3.21 7.09
C GLN A 95 -3.48 2.16 7.66
N ARG A 96 -4.76 2.51 7.82
CA ARG A 96 -5.79 1.56 8.27
C ARG A 96 -6.01 0.44 7.26
N SER A 97 -5.98 0.73 5.96
CA SER A 97 -6.07 -0.30 4.90
C SER A 97 -4.90 -1.28 5.00
N LEU A 98 -3.67 -0.79 5.18
CA LEU A 98 -2.49 -1.65 5.33
C LEU A 98 -2.59 -2.50 6.59
N ALA A 99 -3.00 -1.92 7.72
CA ALA A 99 -3.17 -2.65 8.97
C ALA A 99 -4.20 -3.78 8.86
N ALA A 100 -5.32 -3.54 8.17
CA ALA A 100 -6.32 -4.56 7.92
C ALA A 100 -5.76 -5.70 7.05
N SER A 101 -5.07 -5.37 5.95
CA SER A 101 -4.47 -6.38 5.07
C SER A 101 -3.36 -7.19 5.75
N ASP A 102 -2.54 -6.54 6.59
CA ASP A 102 -1.52 -7.22 7.38
C ASP A 102 -2.15 -8.18 8.41
N GLU A 103 -3.28 -7.80 9.02
CA GLU A 103 -3.99 -8.65 9.97
C GLU A 103 -4.67 -9.86 9.30
N ASP A 104 -5.33 -9.64 8.16
CA ASP A 104 -5.96 -10.71 7.36
C ASP A 104 -4.93 -11.79 7.00
N LEU A 105 -3.72 -11.39 6.64
CA LEU A 105 -2.66 -12.34 6.36
C LEU A 105 -2.16 -13.04 7.62
N ARG A 106 -1.94 -12.34 8.73
CA ARG A 106 -1.54 -13.01 9.98
C ARG A 106 -2.53 -14.10 10.35
N GLU A 107 -3.83 -13.85 10.17
CA GLU A 107 -4.88 -14.83 10.39
C GLU A 107 -4.79 -16.00 9.40
N ARG A 108 -4.58 -15.74 8.10
CA ARG A 108 -4.35 -16.80 7.10
C ARG A 108 -3.15 -17.68 7.43
N LEU A 109 -1.99 -17.08 7.69
CA LEU A 109 -0.76 -17.78 8.07
C LEU A 109 -0.93 -18.59 9.36
N LYS A 110 -1.65 -18.05 10.34
CA LYS A 110 -1.98 -18.77 11.58
C LYS A 110 -2.79 -20.02 11.28
N ASN A 111 -3.80 -19.93 10.42
CA ASN A 111 -4.63 -21.06 10.03
C ASN A 111 -3.84 -22.11 9.24
N GLU A 112 -2.96 -21.69 8.33
CA GLU A 112 -2.05 -22.57 7.59
C GLU A 112 -1.09 -23.33 8.52
N VAL A 113 -0.40 -22.61 9.41
CA VAL A 113 0.49 -23.23 10.41
C VAL A 113 -0.26 -24.22 11.29
N LEU A 114 -1.47 -23.87 11.74
CA LEU A 114 -2.29 -24.78 12.56
C LEU A 114 -2.77 -26.03 11.80
N ALA A 115 -2.95 -25.93 10.48
CA ALA A 115 -3.32 -27.04 9.60
C ALA A 115 -2.14 -27.97 9.30
N GLU A 116 -0.93 -27.42 9.21
CA GLU A 116 0.30 -28.20 8.96
C GLU A 116 0.75 -29.04 10.15
N ILE A 117 0.41 -28.65 11.39
CA ILE A 117 0.82 -29.39 12.59
C ILE A 117 0.03 -30.70 12.68
N PRO A 118 0.70 -31.87 12.67
CA PRO A 118 0.03 -33.16 12.86
C PRO A 118 -0.70 -33.20 14.21
N ARG A 119 -1.90 -33.78 14.25
CA ARG A 119 -2.76 -33.80 15.45
C ARG A 119 -2.04 -34.33 16.70
N ALA A 120 -1.22 -35.36 16.57
CA ALA A 120 -0.44 -35.92 17.69
C ALA A 120 0.55 -34.90 18.28
N ARG A 121 1.26 -34.17 17.41
CA ARG A 121 2.21 -33.12 17.81
C ARG A 121 1.47 -31.92 18.40
N LYS A 122 0.32 -31.54 17.82
CA LYS A 122 -0.55 -30.47 18.34
C LYS A 122 -1.01 -30.78 19.76
N MET A 123 -1.46 -32.01 20.03
CA MET A 123 -1.88 -32.43 21.37
C MET A 123 -0.71 -32.52 22.36
N ALA A 124 0.47 -32.95 21.92
CA ALA A 124 1.66 -32.93 22.77
C ALA A 124 2.06 -31.50 23.17
N MET A 125 2.01 -30.56 22.24
CA MET A 125 2.34 -29.15 22.49
C MET A 125 1.27 -28.42 23.29
N ALA A 126 0.00 -28.79 23.15
CA ALA A 126 -1.10 -28.21 23.92
C ALA A 126 -1.10 -28.63 25.40
N ARG A 127 -0.36 -29.69 25.76
CA ARG A 127 -0.21 -30.14 27.16
C ARG A 127 0.79 -29.30 27.95
N ASP A 128 1.76 -28.69 27.26
CA ASP A 128 2.71 -27.76 27.84
C ASP A 128 2.11 -26.35 27.70
N GLU A 129 1.85 -25.67 28.82
CA GLU A 129 1.22 -24.35 28.83
C GLU A 129 1.98 -23.36 27.94
N GLY A 130 1.27 -22.69 27.03
CA GLY A 130 1.81 -21.67 26.12
C GLY A 130 2.69 -22.18 24.97
N LYS A 131 3.12 -23.45 24.96
CA LYS A 131 4.09 -23.96 23.97
C LYS A 131 3.52 -24.04 22.55
N LEU A 132 2.23 -24.35 22.41
CA LEU A 132 1.56 -24.33 21.11
C LEU A 132 1.44 -22.92 20.56
N ASP A 133 1.05 -21.96 21.39
CA ASP A 133 0.88 -20.57 20.98
C ASP A 133 2.22 -19.92 20.62
N CYS A 134 3.28 -20.12 21.43
CA CYS A 134 4.62 -19.65 21.11
C CYS A 134 5.11 -20.18 19.76
N TYR A 135 4.95 -21.48 19.49
CA TYR A 135 5.36 -22.07 18.21
C TYR A 135 4.59 -21.49 17.02
N VAL A 136 3.27 -21.35 17.15
CA VAL A 136 2.44 -20.77 16.09
C VAL A 136 2.83 -19.32 15.85
N SER A 137 3.02 -18.52 16.90
CA SER A 137 3.45 -17.13 16.80
C SER A 137 4.83 -16.98 16.15
N GLU A 138 5.81 -17.81 16.51
CA GLU A 138 7.14 -17.80 15.90
C GLU A 138 7.10 -18.15 14.40
N GLN A 139 6.33 -19.19 14.03
CA GLN A 139 6.18 -19.58 12.62
C GLN A 139 5.45 -18.53 11.81
N VAL A 140 4.38 -17.94 12.36
CA VAL A 140 3.65 -16.85 11.71
C VAL A 140 4.55 -15.62 11.54
N ALA A 141 5.34 -15.25 12.54
CA ALA A 141 6.26 -14.11 12.44
C ALA A 141 7.30 -14.30 11.32
N GLN A 142 7.94 -15.47 11.26
CA GLN A 142 8.93 -15.78 10.21
C GLN A 142 8.30 -15.76 8.80
N ARG A 143 7.11 -16.35 8.64
CA ARG A 143 6.41 -16.36 7.35
C ARG A 143 5.90 -14.96 6.98
N PHE A 144 5.41 -14.21 7.96
CA PHE A 144 4.94 -12.84 7.77
C PHE A 144 6.07 -11.95 7.24
N GLU A 145 7.25 -11.97 7.87
CA GLU A 145 8.41 -11.20 7.41
C GLU A 145 8.82 -11.55 5.98
N HIS A 146 8.80 -12.84 5.62
CA HIS A 146 9.11 -13.31 4.28
C HIS A 146 8.10 -12.83 3.23
N GLU A 147 6.81 -12.85 3.55
CA GLU A 147 5.76 -12.41 2.64
C GLU A 147 5.72 -10.88 2.48
N ILE A 148 6.00 -10.13 3.55
CA ILE A 148 6.19 -8.67 3.50
C ILE A 148 7.37 -8.31 2.59
N ALA A 149 8.51 -9.01 2.73
CA ALA A 149 9.70 -8.76 1.93
C ALA A 149 9.49 -9.01 0.42
N LYS A 150 8.48 -9.83 0.07
CA LYS A 150 8.07 -10.09 -1.32
C LYS A 150 6.98 -9.14 -1.84
N GLY A 151 6.47 -8.22 -1.02
CA GLY A 151 5.34 -7.36 -1.39
C GLY A 151 4.00 -8.12 -1.56
N TYR A 152 3.88 -9.30 -0.93
CA TYR A 152 2.92 -10.39 -1.20
C TYR A 152 2.94 -10.84 -2.66
N GLY A 153 3.96 -11.66 -2.96
CA GLY A 153 4.28 -12.15 -4.29
C GLY A 153 3.13 -12.91 -4.95
N HIS A 154 2.96 -12.63 -6.25
CA HIS A 154 2.08 -13.29 -7.21
C HIS A 154 0.63 -13.51 -6.79
N GLY A 155 -0.27 -12.76 -7.42
CA GLY A 155 -1.64 -13.23 -7.60
C GLY A 155 -1.60 -14.63 -8.20
N THR A 156 -1.89 -15.64 -7.38
CA THR A 156 -2.34 -16.94 -7.84
C THR A 156 -3.76 -16.75 -8.36
N VAL A 157 -3.85 -16.54 -9.66
CA VAL A 157 -4.96 -17.07 -10.46
C VAL A 157 -4.62 -18.52 -10.77
#